data_AF-A0A543CR10-F1
#
_entry.id   AF-A0A543CR10-F1
#
_cell.length_a   1.000
_cell.length_b   1.000
_cell.length_c   1.000
_cell.angle_alpha   90.00
_cell.angle_beta   90.00
_cell.angle_gamma   90.00
#
_symmetry.space_group_name_H-M   'P 1'
#
loop_
_entity.id
_entity.type
_entity.pdbx_description
1 polymer ?
#
loop_
_entity_poly.entity_id
_entity_poly.type
_entity_poly.pdbx_seq_one_letter_code
_entity_poly.pdbx_strand_id
1 'polypeptide(L)'
;MAVAERTPVDFWFDPRCPWAWITSRWILEVEKLRPIEVRWHVMSLSVLNEGRDLSEHYQKSMAEAWGPVRVCIAAQEKYGTQVLGSLYTELGTRFHNEQVPLSREAVEDALEAAGLDRALADAADTDQYDTALRASHKDGMDRVGYEVGTPVISVEGASFFGPVISPIPRGEAAAKLWDGVRLVAGTDGFFELKRSRTRKPIFD
;
A
#
# COMPACT_ATOMS: atom_id res chain seq x y z
N MET A 1 -32.04 -10.43 -5.80
CA MET A 1 -31.30 -10.15 -4.56
C MET A 1 -30.66 -8.79 -4.76
N ALA A 2 -30.95 -7.80 -3.90
CA ALA A 2 -30.26 -6.51 -3.98
C ALA A 2 -28.77 -6.76 -3.74
N VAL A 3 -27.91 -6.31 -4.65
CA VAL A 3 -26.46 -6.27 -4.41
C VAL A 3 -26.28 -5.36 -3.20
N ALA A 4 -25.80 -5.90 -2.08
CA ALA A 4 -25.47 -5.08 -0.93
C ALA A 4 -24.41 -4.07 -1.38
N GLU A 5 -24.70 -2.78 -1.23
CA GLU A 5 -23.79 -1.70 -1.59
C GLU A 5 -22.51 -1.84 -0.76
N ARG A 6 -21.36 -2.00 -1.43
CA ARG A 6 -20.08 -2.15 -0.75
C ARG A 6 -19.50 -0.76 -0.49
N THR A 7 -19.01 -0.53 0.74
CA THR A 7 -18.33 0.73 1.07
C THR A 7 -16.94 0.75 0.43
N PRO A 8 -16.62 1.73 -0.43
CA PRO A 8 -15.28 1.85 -1.00
C PRO A 8 -14.27 2.25 0.09
N VAL A 9 -13.10 1.60 0.05
CA VAL A 9 -11.96 1.88 0.93
C VAL A 9 -10.74 2.10 0.05
N ASP A 10 -10.25 3.33 0.00
CA ASP A 10 -9.02 3.63 -0.74
C ASP A 10 -7.80 3.29 0.12
N PHE A 11 -6.84 2.59 -0.49
CA PHE A 11 -5.60 2.16 0.15
C PHE A 11 -4.40 2.55 -0.71
N TRP A 12 -3.53 3.41 -0.18
CA TRP A 12 -2.27 3.75 -0.84
C TRP A 12 -1.14 2.85 -0.34
N PHE A 13 -0.45 2.21 -1.29
CA PHE A 13 0.64 1.28 -1.00
C PHE A 13 1.92 1.61 -1.77
N ASP A 14 3.05 1.19 -1.20
CA ASP A 14 4.31 1.00 -1.89
C ASP A 14 4.70 -0.48 -1.69
N PRO A 15 5.00 -1.27 -2.74
CA PRO A 15 5.40 -2.68 -2.62
C PRO A 15 6.61 -2.93 -1.72
N ARG A 16 7.44 -1.92 -1.46
CA ARG A 16 8.62 -2.03 -0.59
C ARG A 16 8.30 -1.74 0.87
N CYS A 17 7.11 -1.24 1.19
CA CYS A 17 6.77 -0.88 2.56
C CYS A 17 6.22 -2.07 3.36
N PRO A 18 6.93 -2.53 4.41
CA PRO A 18 6.46 -3.66 5.22
C PRO A 18 5.21 -3.32 6.05
N TRP A 19 5.01 -2.06 6.42
CA TRP A 19 3.83 -1.63 7.18
C TRP A 19 2.59 -1.53 6.30
N ALA A 20 2.75 -1.04 5.06
CA ALA A 20 1.69 -1.07 4.08
C ALA A 20 1.32 -2.50 3.72
N TRP A 21 2.29 -3.41 3.63
CA TRP A 21 2.02 -4.83 3.38
C TRP A 21 1.12 -5.46 4.44
N ILE A 22 1.52 -5.38 5.71
CA ILE A 22 0.74 -5.95 6.82
C ILE A 22 -0.67 -5.36 6.85
N THR A 23 -0.80 -4.04 6.71
CA THR A 23 -2.10 -3.37 6.75
C THR A 23 -2.97 -3.73 5.52
N SER A 24 -2.34 -3.96 4.35
CA SER A 24 -3.05 -4.41 3.16
C SER A 24 -3.61 -5.83 3.32
N ARG A 25 -2.88 -6.72 3.99
CA ARG A 25 -3.36 -8.08 4.27
C ARG A 25 -4.49 -8.05 5.29
N TRP A 26 -4.40 -7.17 6.29
CA TRP A 26 -5.49 -6.94 7.24
C TRP A 26 -6.76 -6.42 6.55
N ILE A 27 -6.68 -5.42 5.65
CA ILE A 27 -7.89 -4.92 5.00
C ILE A 27 -8.55 -5.98 4.11
N LEU A 28 -7.77 -6.90 3.52
CA LEU A 28 -8.31 -8.07 2.82
C LEU A 28 -8.96 -9.11 3.77
N GLU A 29 -8.50 -9.25 5.02
CA GLU A 29 -9.22 -10.03 6.04
C GLU A 29 -10.55 -9.37 6.41
N VAL A 30 -10.59 -8.03 6.48
CA VAL A 30 -11.81 -7.26 6.74
C VAL A 30 -12.83 -7.43 5.61
N GLU A 31 -12.38 -7.37 4.35
CA GLU A 31 -13.22 -7.50 3.16
C GLU A 31 -13.99 -8.84 3.10
N LYS A 32 -13.49 -9.88 3.78
CA LYS A 32 -14.18 -11.19 3.91
C LYS A 32 -15.37 -11.13 4.87
N LEU A 33 -15.39 -10.18 5.81
CA LEU A 33 -16.33 -10.14 6.94
C LEU A 33 -17.18 -8.86 7.01
N ARG A 34 -16.85 -7.84 6.20
CA ARG A 34 -17.56 -6.56 6.11
C ARG A 34 -17.82 -6.22 4.64
N PRO A 35 -18.94 -5.57 4.32
CA PRO A 35 -19.29 -5.21 2.94
C PRO A 35 -18.48 -4.00 2.48
N ILE A 36 -17.16 -4.15 2.39
CA ILE A 36 -16.24 -3.12 1.88
C ILE A 36 -15.68 -3.56 0.52
N GLU A 37 -15.20 -2.61 -0.27
CA GLU A 37 -14.47 -2.85 -1.52
C GLU A 37 -13.16 -2.07 -1.47
N VAL A 38 -12.02 -2.77 -1.53
CA VAL A 38 -10.71 -2.11 -1.47
C VAL A 38 -10.31 -1.59 -2.85
N ARG A 39 -10.02 -0.29 -2.93
CA ARG A 39 -9.48 0.39 -4.11
C ARG A 39 -8.02 0.72 -3.88
N TRP A 40 -7.15 0.17 -4.73
CA TRP A 40 -5.71 0.28 -4.58
C TRP A 40 -5.16 1.49 -5.33
N HIS A 41 -4.27 2.22 -4.68
CA HIS A 41 -3.57 3.37 -5.24
C HIS A 41 -2.08 3.24 -4.96
N VAL A 42 -1.25 3.68 -5.89
CA VAL A 42 0.21 3.62 -5.72
C VAL A 42 0.68 4.86 -4.98
N MET A 43 1.60 4.69 -4.04
CA MET A 43 2.40 5.77 -3.46
C MET A 43 3.87 5.32 -3.40
N SER A 44 4.78 6.27 -3.18
CA SER A 44 6.21 5.98 -3.18
C SER A 44 6.89 6.42 -1.88
N LEU A 45 7.60 5.48 -1.24
CA LEU A 45 8.55 5.75 -0.17
C LEU A 45 9.71 6.60 -0.66
N SER A 46 10.13 6.42 -1.92
CA SER A 46 11.18 7.24 -2.52
C SER A 46 10.75 8.70 -2.57
N VAL A 47 9.56 9.00 -3.12
CA VAL A 47 8.99 10.36 -3.14
C VAL A 47 8.81 10.91 -1.72
N LEU A 48 8.31 10.09 -0.78
CA LEU A 48 8.12 10.50 0.62
C LEU A 48 9.42 10.97 1.29
N ASN A 49 10.55 10.35 0.90
CA ASN A 49 11.85 10.56 1.51
C ASN A 49 12.78 11.48 0.68
N GLU A 50 12.32 12.03 -0.44
CA GLU A 50 13.13 12.96 -1.23
C GLU A 50 13.55 14.19 -0.40
N GLY A 51 14.82 14.56 -0.50
CA GLY A 51 15.39 15.72 0.19
C GLY A 51 15.54 15.56 1.71
N ARG A 52 15.20 14.40 2.28
CA ARG A 52 15.45 14.13 3.71
C ARG A 52 16.92 13.79 3.93
N ASP A 53 17.43 14.17 5.11
CA ASP A 53 18.75 13.74 5.56
C ASP A 53 18.69 12.28 6.03
N LEU A 54 19.23 11.38 5.22
CA LEU A 54 19.15 9.94 5.38
C LEU A 54 20.55 9.32 5.34
N SER A 55 20.75 8.20 6.04
CA SER A 55 22.00 7.44 5.91
C SER A 55 22.19 6.92 4.48
N GLU A 56 23.44 6.76 4.04
CA GLU A 56 23.77 6.29 2.68
C GLU A 56 23.07 4.97 2.32
N HIS A 57 23.01 4.03 3.27
CA HIS A 57 22.30 2.77 3.07
C HIS A 57 20.82 2.97 2.78
N TYR A 58 20.17 3.90 3.48
CA TYR A 58 18.76 4.18 3.27
C TYR A 58 18.52 4.96 1.96
N GLN A 59 19.41 5.90 1.61
CA GLN A 59 19.37 6.57 0.31
C GLN A 59 19.44 5.57 -0.85
N LYS A 60 20.35 4.58 -0.78
CA LYS A 60 20.43 3.50 -1.78
C LYS A 60 19.13 2.70 -1.86
N SER A 61 18.56 2.34 -0.70
CA SER A 61 17.27 1.64 -0.67
C SER A 61 16.13 2.48 -1.26
N MET A 62 16.14 3.81 -1.12
CA MET A 62 15.14 4.69 -1.73
C MET A 62 15.35 4.85 -3.24
N ALA A 63 16.59 4.81 -3.72
CA ALA A 63 16.87 4.79 -5.16
C ALA A 63 16.32 3.50 -5.81
N GLU A 64 16.51 2.35 -5.16
CA GLU A 64 16.00 1.05 -5.63
C GLU A 64 14.47 0.94 -5.55
N ALA A 65 13.83 1.64 -4.59
CA ALA A 65 12.38 1.56 -4.37
C ALA A 65 11.52 2.22 -5.47
N TRP A 66 12.10 2.99 -6.39
CA TRP A 66 11.39 3.55 -7.54
C TRP A 66 10.87 2.48 -8.52
N GLY A 67 11.64 1.40 -8.72
CA GLY A 67 11.35 0.41 -9.76
C GLY A 67 9.95 -0.21 -9.62
N PRO A 68 9.63 -0.86 -8.49
CA PRO A 68 8.34 -1.53 -8.30
C PRO A 68 7.13 -0.60 -8.43
N VAL A 69 7.21 0.62 -7.90
CA VAL A 69 6.08 1.57 -7.98
C VAL A 69 5.86 2.12 -9.39
N ARG A 70 6.92 2.31 -10.17
CA ARG A 70 6.80 2.64 -11.61
C ARG A 70 6.13 1.52 -12.39
N VAL A 71 6.49 0.27 -12.10
CA VAL A 71 5.84 -0.91 -12.70
C VAL A 71 4.36 -1.00 -12.33
N CYS A 72 3.99 -0.70 -11.08
CA CYS A 72 2.59 -0.62 -10.68
C CYS A 72 1.83 0.47 -11.44
N ILE A 73 2.41 1.67 -11.62
CA ILE A 73 1.79 2.74 -12.42
C ILE A 73 1.65 2.34 -13.89
N ALA A 74 2.68 1.74 -14.49
CA ALA A 74 2.62 1.25 -15.87
C ALA A 74 1.53 0.18 -16.05
N ALA A 75 1.38 -0.74 -15.09
CA ALA A 75 0.31 -1.72 -15.08
C ALA A 75 -1.07 -1.07 -14.97
N GLN A 76 -1.22 -0.07 -14.11
CA GLN A 76 -2.45 0.72 -13.95
C GLN A 76 -2.83 1.47 -15.23
N GLU A 77 -1.87 2.13 -15.89
CA GLU A 77 -2.13 2.86 -17.14
C GLU A 77 -2.52 1.93 -18.29
N LYS A 78 -1.86 0.76 -18.40
CA LYS A 78 -2.10 -0.20 -19.49
C LYS A 78 -3.37 -1.03 -19.29
N TYR A 79 -3.66 -1.45 -18.06
CA TYR A 79 -4.71 -2.43 -17.77
C TYR A 79 -5.83 -1.91 -16.86
N GLY A 80 -5.68 -0.74 -16.25
CA GLY A 80 -6.65 -0.17 -15.30
C GLY A 80 -6.33 -0.44 -13.83
N THR A 81 -6.95 0.28 -12.90
CA THR A 81 -6.67 0.21 -11.46
C THR A 81 -6.95 -1.17 -10.84
N GLN A 82 -7.85 -1.96 -11.43
CA GLN A 82 -8.25 -3.26 -10.90
C GLN A 82 -7.11 -4.29 -10.86
N VAL A 83 -6.04 -4.11 -11.64
CA VAL A 83 -4.90 -5.05 -11.62
C VAL A 83 -3.95 -4.82 -10.44
N LEU A 84 -4.01 -3.65 -9.80
CA LEU A 84 -3.07 -3.27 -8.75
C LEU A 84 -3.13 -4.19 -7.53
N GLY A 85 -4.33 -4.65 -7.14
CA GLY A 85 -4.48 -5.54 -5.98
C GLY A 85 -3.78 -6.88 -6.15
N SER A 86 -3.90 -7.49 -7.33
CA SER A 86 -3.25 -8.75 -7.68
C SER A 86 -1.74 -8.57 -7.81
N LEU A 87 -1.30 -7.56 -8.58
CA LEU A 87 0.13 -7.28 -8.75
C LEU A 87 0.82 -6.96 -7.41
N TYR A 88 0.18 -6.15 -6.55
CA TYR A 88 0.71 -5.85 -5.23
C TYR A 88 0.80 -7.11 -4.35
N THR A 89 -0.18 -8.01 -4.45
CA THR A 89 -0.13 -9.28 -3.72
C THR A 89 1.07 -10.12 -4.14
N GLU A 90 1.35 -10.22 -5.44
CA GLU A 90 2.49 -11.00 -5.96
C GLU A 90 3.84 -10.38 -5.59
N LEU A 91 3.98 -9.05 -5.70
CA LEU A 91 5.19 -8.32 -5.30
C LEU A 91 5.41 -8.40 -3.79
N GLY A 92 4.39 -8.12 -2.99
CA GLY A 92 4.47 -8.08 -1.54
C GLY A 92 4.77 -9.44 -0.93
N THR A 93 4.19 -10.52 -1.48
CA THR A 93 4.50 -11.90 -1.05
C THR A 93 5.97 -12.22 -1.23
N ARG A 94 6.53 -11.94 -2.41
CA ARG A 94 7.95 -12.15 -2.71
C ARG A 94 8.85 -11.33 -1.78
N PHE A 95 8.60 -10.03 -1.67
CA PHE A 95 9.48 -9.12 -0.93
C PHE A 95 9.38 -9.27 0.59
N HIS A 96 8.21 -9.60 1.13
CA HIS A 96 7.97 -9.58 2.58
C HIS A 96 7.81 -10.97 3.18
N ASN A 97 7.10 -11.89 2.54
CA ASN A 97 6.92 -13.23 3.08
C ASN A 97 8.11 -14.12 2.71
N GLU A 98 8.52 -14.10 1.45
CA GLU A 98 9.59 -14.98 0.93
C GLU A 98 10.98 -14.36 1.04
N GLN A 99 11.06 -13.06 1.34
CA GLN A 99 12.31 -12.30 1.45
C GLN A 99 13.18 -12.36 0.18
N VAL A 100 12.54 -12.50 -0.98
CA VAL A 100 13.21 -12.44 -2.29
C VAL A 100 13.79 -11.04 -2.46
N PRO A 101 15.09 -10.90 -2.75
CA PRO A 101 15.70 -9.61 -3.04
C PRO A 101 15.02 -8.92 -4.21
N LEU A 102 14.98 -7.58 -4.20
CA LEU A 102 14.48 -6.83 -5.34
C LEU A 102 15.41 -7.07 -6.55
N SER A 103 14.86 -7.69 -7.59
CA SER A 103 15.51 -7.91 -8.87
C SER A 103 14.49 -7.76 -9.99
N ARG A 104 15.00 -7.57 -11.21
CA ARG A 104 14.14 -7.53 -12.40
C ARG A 104 13.35 -8.84 -12.58
N GLU A 105 14.01 -9.98 -12.40
CA GLU A 105 13.39 -11.31 -12.46
C GLU A 105 12.24 -11.44 -11.45
N ALA A 106 12.42 -11.01 -10.19
CA ALA A 106 11.37 -11.08 -9.19
C ALA A 106 10.13 -10.22 -9.55
N VAL A 107 10.34 -9.09 -10.23
CA VAL A 107 9.27 -8.23 -10.72
C VAL A 107 8.57 -8.85 -11.92
N GLU A 108 9.31 -9.42 -12.87
CA GLU A 108 8.76 -10.13 -14.03
C GLU A 108 7.92 -11.34 -13.60
N ASP A 109 8.41 -12.14 -12.65
CA ASP A 109 7.69 -13.30 -12.13
C ASP A 109 6.40 -12.87 -11.39
N ALA A 110 6.43 -11.73 -10.69
CA ALA A 110 5.24 -11.17 -10.05
C ALA A 110 4.21 -10.66 -11.07
N LEU A 111 4.66 -10.03 -12.16
CA LEU A 111 3.79 -9.63 -13.26
C LEU A 111 3.12 -10.83 -13.91
N GLU A 112 3.90 -11.87 -14.26
CA GLU A 112 3.39 -13.09 -14.88
C GLU A 112 2.39 -13.82 -13.96
N ALA A 113 2.70 -13.96 -12.68
CA ALA A 113 1.81 -14.57 -11.70
C ALA A 113 0.51 -13.77 -11.51
N ALA A 114 0.56 -12.44 -11.66
CA ALA A 114 -0.63 -11.58 -11.66
C ALA A 114 -1.40 -11.59 -13.00
N GLY A 115 -0.96 -12.37 -13.99
CA GLY A 115 -1.57 -12.44 -15.33
C GLY A 115 -1.26 -11.24 -16.22
N LEU A 116 -0.17 -10.52 -15.94
CA LEU A 116 0.26 -9.31 -16.64
C LEU A 116 1.49 -9.58 -17.52
N ASP A 117 1.71 -8.67 -18.46
CA ASP A 117 2.85 -8.70 -19.38
C ASP A 117 4.17 -8.45 -18.64
N ARG A 118 5.10 -9.42 -18.67
CA ARG A 118 6.44 -9.33 -18.08
C ARG A 118 7.21 -8.10 -18.57
N ALA A 119 6.97 -7.65 -19.80
CA ALA A 119 7.66 -6.48 -20.37
C ALA A 119 7.36 -5.18 -19.59
N LEU A 120 6.29 -5.13 -18.78
CA LEU A 120 6.06 -4.01 -17.87
C LEU A 120 7.20 -3.78 -16.88
N ALA A 121 8.06 -4.77 -16.62
CA ALA A 121 9.26 -4.61 -15.80
C ALA A 121 10.21 -3.52 -16.35
N ASP A 122 10.18 -3.24 -17.66
CA ASP A 122 10.95 -2.13 -18.27
C ASP A 122 10.61 -0.77 -17.66
N ALA A 123 9.40 -0.60 -17.12
CA ALA A 123 8.99 0.63 -16.45
C ALA A 123 9.86 0.97 -15.23
N ALA A 124 10.53 -0.02 -14.62
CA ALA A 124 11.40 0.22 -13.48
C ALA A 124 12.59 1.14 -13.83
N ASP A 125 13.06 1.06 -15.07
CA ASP A 125 14.31 1.64 -15.56
C ASP A 125 14.11 3.00 -16.29
N THR A 126 12.90 3.56 -16.25
CA THR A 126 12.54 4.83 -16.91
C THR A 126 11.77 5.75 -15.96
N ASP A 127 11.84 7.07 -16.19
CA ASP A 127 11.10 8.09 -15.44
C ASP A 127 9.74 8.45 -16.07
N GLN A 128 9.36 7.79 -17.19
CA GLN A 128 8.13 8.05 -17.93
C GLN A 128 6.87 8.10 -17.03
N TYR A 129 6.84 7.29 -15.98
CA TYR A 129 5.69 7.14 -15.07
C TYR A 129 5.77 8.01 -13.81
N ASP A 130 6.85 8.77 -13.61
CA ASP A 130 7.10 9.50 -12.36
C ASP A 130 6.07 10.61 -12.12
N THR A 131 5.58 11.26 -13.18
CA THR A 131 4.55 12.30 -13.05
C THR A 131 3.23 11.72 -12.50
N ALA A 132 2.78 10.59 -13.06
CA ALA A 132 1.58 9.90 -12.59
C ALA A 132 1.76 9.34 -11.17
N LEU A 133 2.94 8.75 -10.88
CA LEU A 133 3.29 8.28 -9.54
C LEU A 133 3.23 9.39 -8.50
N ARG A 134 3.82 10.56 -8.80
CA ARG A 134 3.82 11.73 -7.90
C ARG A 134 2.42 12.27 -7.68
N ALA A 135 1.57 12.28 -8.70
CA ALA A 135 0.16 12.67 -8.55
C ALA A 135 -0.60 11.72 -7.63
N SER A 136 -0.43 10.40 -7.80
CA SER A 136 -1.06 9.39 -6.95
C SER A 136 -0.55 9.44 -5.50
N HIS A 137 0.77 9.61 -5.32
CA HIS A 137 1.38 9.82 -4.00
C HIS A 137 0.86 11.09 -3.33
N LYS A 138 0.77 12.20 -4.06
CA LYS A 138 0.27 13.47 -3.55
C LYS A 138 -1.18 13.36 -3.09
N ASP A 139 -2.05 12.69 -3.85
CA ASP A 139 -3.45 12.49 -3.45
C ASP A 139 -3.56 11.76 -2.11
N GLY A 140 -2.73 10.74 -1.87
CA GLY A 140 -2.70 10.04 -0.58
C GLY A 140 -2.18 10.92 0.56
N MET A 141 -1.05 11.61 0.36
CA MET A 141 -0.40 12.40 1.42
C MET A 141 -1.16 13.69 1.76
N ASP A 142 -1.77 14.37 0.78
CA ASP A 142 -2.56 15.59 1.01
C ASP A 142 -3.73 15.35 1.99
N ARG A 143 -4.21 14.11 2.10
CA ARG A 143 -5.31 13.73 2.98
C ARG A 143 -4.90 13.55 4.45
N VAL A 144 -3.61 13.30 4.72
CA VAL A 144 -3.12 12.94 6.07
C VAL A 144 -1.96 13.82 6.55
N GLY A 145 -1.49 14.74 5.72
CA GLY A 145 -0.31 15.58 5.98
C GLY A 145 1.02 14.86 5.70
N TYR A 146 2.11 15.61 5.69
CA TYR A 146 3.43 15.12 5.25
C TYR A 146 4.37 14.68 6.38
N GLU A 147 3.93 14.81 7.64
CA GLU A 147 4.68 14.37 8.82
C GLU A 147 4.51 12.88 9.13
N VAL A 148 3.62 12.20 8.39
CA VAL A 148 3.34 10.77 8.51
C VAL A 148 3.98 9.99 7.35
N GLY A 149 3.74 8.68 7.32
CA GLY A 149 4.23 7.81 6.25
C GLY A 149 3.12 6.91 5.71
N THR A 150 3.49 5.68 5.40
CA THR A 150 2.61 4.70 4.74
C THR A 150 2.24 3.58 5.74
N PRO A 151 1.04 2.99 5.68
CA PRO A 151 -0.01 3.19 4.66
C PRO A 151 -0.92 4.38 4.96
N VAL A 152 -1.63 4.83 3.92
CA VAL A 152 -2.77 5.75 4.03
C VAL A 152 -4.03 4.99 3.63
N ILE A 153 -5.08 5.13 4.43
CA ILE A 153 -6.41 4.57 4.16
C ILE A 153 -7.42 5.70 4.18
N SER A 154 -8.38 5.67 3.24
CA SER A 154 -9.53 6.56 3.24
C SER A 154 -10.82 5.77 3.13
N VAL A 155 -11.79 6.08 3.98
CA VAL A 155 -13.12 5.46 4.00
C VAL A 155 -14.14 6.50 4.45
N GLU A 156 -15.25 6.62 3.72
CA GLU A 156 -16.38 7.51 4.09
C GLU A 156 -15.98 8.97 4.36
N GLY A 157 -15.01 9.48 3.60
CA GLY A 157 -14.53 10.86 3.73
C GLY A 157 -13.51 11.07 4.85
N ALA A 158 -13.25 10.08 5.70
CA ALA A 158 -12.17 10.10 6.67
C ALA A 158 -10.91 9.46 6.10
N SER A 159 -9.76 10.11 6.25
CA SER A 159 -8.46 9.59 5.84
C SER A 159 -7.49 9.57 7.01
N PHE A 160 -6.69 8.52 7.11
CA PHE A 160 -5.75 8.36 8.23
C PHE A 160 -4.49 7.62 7.82
N PHE A 161 -3.40 7.95 8.52
CA PHE A 161 -2.18 7.16 8.53
C PHE A 161 -2.36 5.91 9.39
N GLY A 162 -2.13 4.73 8.82
CA GLY A 162 -2.30 3.45 9.49
C GLY A 162 -3.66 2.78 9.22
N PRO A 163 -4.12 1.89 10.11
CA PRO A 163 -3.51 1.54 11.40
C PRO A 163 -2.18 0.81 11.20
N VAL A 164 -1.14 1.28 11.90
CA VAL A 164 0.17 0.60 11.90
C VAL A 164 0.12 -0.60 12.84
N ILE A 165 0.06 -1.81 12.29
CA ILE A 165 -0.14 -3.06 13.03
C ILE A 165 0.99 -4.07 12.83
N SER A 166 1.15 -4.98 13.79
CA SER A 166 2.04 -6.16 13.72
C SER A 166 1.74 -7.10 14.90
N PRO A 167 1.38 -8.38 14.68
CA PRO A 167 1.19 -9.06 13.38
C PRO A 167 -0.12 -8.68 12.67
N ILE A 168 -0.41 -9.30 11.52
CA ILE A 168 -1.66 -9.15 10.76
C ILE A 168 -2.82 -9.73 11.59
N PRO A 169 -3.85 -8.95 11.97
CA PRO A 169 -5.06 -9.50 12.57
C PRO A 169 -5.84 -10.32 11.54
N ARG A 170 -6.41 -11.46 11.97
CA ARG A 170 -7.17 -12.38 11.10
C ARG A 170 -8.59 -12.61 11.63
N GLY A 171 -9.50 -12.99 10.73
CA GLY A 171 -10.89 -13.30 11.07
C GLY A 171 -11.57 -12.17 11.86
N GLU A 172 -12.34 -12.52 12.89
CA GLU A 172 -13.11 -11.55 13.68
C GLU A 172 -12.24 -10.49 14.38
N ALA A 173 -10.96 -10.79 14.67
CA ALA A 173 -10.05 -9.79 15.22
C ALA A 173 -9.74 -8.67 14.20
N ALA A 174 -9.64 -9.01 12.90
CA ALA A 174 -9.49 -8.04 11.83
C ALA A 174 -10.71 -7.13 11.74
N ALA A 175 -11.90 -7.74 11.77
CA ALA A 175 -13.17 -7.03 11.65
C ALA A 175 -13.42 -6.09 12.85
N LYS A 176 -13.13 -6.53 14.07
CA LYS A 176 -13.23 -5.67 15.27
C LYS A 176 -12.30 -4.46 15.22
N LEU A 177 -11.07 -4.64 14.72
CA LEU A 177 -10.16 -3.50 14.54
C LEU A 177 -10.73 -2.51 13.51
N TRP A 178 -11.29 -3.01 12.42
CA TRP A 178 -11.93 -2.17 11.39
C TRP A 178 -13.09 -1.35 11.95
N ASP A 179 -14.00 -2.00 12.67
CA ASP A 179 -15.14 -1.33 13.29
C ASP A 179 -14.65 -0.23 14.26
N GLY A 180 -13.62 -0.51 15.07
CA GLY A 180 -13.00 0.47 15.96
C GLY A 180 -12.37 1.65 15.23
N VAL A 181 -11.60 1.39 14.16
CA VAL A 181 -11.00 2.42 13.31
C VAL A 181 -12.07 3.32 12.69
N ARG A 182 -13.16 2.73 12.17
CA ARG A 182 -14.27 3.49 11.61
C ARG A 182 -14.98 4.37 12.64
N LEU A 183 -15.20 3.86 13.85
CA LEU A 183 -15.84 4.64 14.91
C LEU A 183 -15.03 5.88 15.28
N VAL A 184 -13.72 5.74 15.47
CA VAL A 184 -12.87 6.90 15.80
C VAL A 184 -12.70 7.83 14.60
N ALA A 185 -12.59 7.30 13.39
CA ALA A 185 -12.46 8.09 12.16
C ALA A 185 -13.73 8.90 11.83
N GLY A 186 -14.91 8.40 12.21
CA GLY A 186 -16.19 9.12 12.07
C GLY A 186 -16.49 10.13 13.19
N THR A 187 -15.60 10.28 14.17
CA THR A 187 -15.79 11.21 15.29
C THR A 187 -15.16 12.55 14.97
N ASP A 188 -15.98 13.60 14.85
CA ASP A 188 -15.48 14.97 14.63
C ASP A 188 -14.53 15.41 15.77
N GLY A 189 -13.42 16.04 15.39
CA GLY A 189 -12.37 16.48 16.32
C GLY A 189 -11.44 15.37 16.86
N PHE A 190 -11.55 14.12 16.38
CA PHE A 190 -10.55 13.09 16.67
C PHE A 190 -9.36 13.18 15.71
N PHE A 191 -8.15 13.40 16.23
CA PHE A 191 -6.95 13.60 15.40
C PHE A 191 -5.88 12.52 15.59
N GLU A 192 -5.64 12.02 16.80
CA GLU A 192 -4.59 11.02 17.01
C GLU A 192 -4.88 10.10 18.22
N LEU A 193 -4.65 8.80 18.01
CA LEU A 193 -4.47 7.83 19.08
C LEU A 193 -3.21 7.01 18.77
N LYS A 194 -2.22 7.07 19.66
CA LYS A 194 -0.92 6.42 19.45
C LYS A 194 -0.39 5.81 20.72
N ARG A 195 0.29 4.68 20.57
CA ARG A 195 1.16 4.09 21.59
C ARG A 195 2.55 3.85 21.02
N SER A 196 3.56 3.80 21.87
CA SER A 196 4.94 3.50 21.46
C SER A 196 4.99 2.14 20.75
N ARG A 197 5.60 2.13 19.55
CA ARG A 197 5.81 0.91 18.78
C ARG A 197 6.94 0.10 19.42
N THR A 198 6.61 -1.09 19.90
CA THR A 198 7.57 -2.01 20.57
C THR A 198 7.88 -3.27 19.77
N ARG A 199 7.36 -3.37 18.54
CA ARG A 199 7.51 -4.55 17.67
C ARG A 199 7.94 -4.14 16.26
N LYS A 200 8.72 -5.02 15.62
CA LYS A 200 9.05 -4.96 14.19
C LYS A 200 7.87 -5.51 13.35
N PRO A 201 7.87 -5.31 12.02
CA PRO A 201 6.96 -6.04 11.13
C PRO A 201 7.09 -7.55 11.32
N ILE A 202 5.97 -8.26 11.36
CA ILE A 202 5.89 -9.73 11.38
C ILE A 202 5.03 -10.12 10.20
N PHE A 203 5.62 -10.86 9.26
CA PHE A 203 4.97 -11.35 8.05
C PHE A 203 4.58 -12.80 8.30
N ASP A 204 3.31 -13.14 8.08
CA ASP A 204 2.77 -14.49 8.24
C ASP A 204 1.97 -14.92 7.00
#